data_AF-A0A150MLV5-F1
#
_entry.id   AF-A0A150MLV5-F1
#
_cell.length_a   1.000
_cell.length_b   1.000
_cell.length_c   1.000
_cell.angle_alpha   90.00
_cell.angle_beta   90.00
_cell.angle_gamma   90.00
#
_symmetry.space_group_name_H-M   'P 1'
#
loop_
_entity.id
_entity.type
_entity.pdbx_description
1 polymer ?
#
loop_
_entity_poly.entity_id
_entity_poly.type
_entity_poly.pdbx_seq_one_letter_code
_entity_poly.pdbx_strand_id
1 'polypeptide(L)'
;MKVDGDVLFCNLPKRGSVYSGKAQAVTLIKGQGNQLVYEDYHITYPADWPKMEERVPTVLSQLEKTLHEVQQLAPTTVQSLPKAIVFSSFGLSSFMANDHLVYNTQDLYAIDKYHMGQDFYEKMLRLSVQQKGSYVMYNEWIHMATRFLMQKRGLQVIDWSRSFQSYVLPKSEQELIKSIYIAFQQLSLEQKQQFLRKWYQEMDETWTWNQVLELVKGSGSIGYLH
;
A
#
# COMPACT_ATOMS: atom_id res chain seq x y z
N MET A 1 31.41 -23.92 20.11
CA MET A 1 30.95 -23.37 18.81
C MET A 1 30.12 -22.13 19.11
N LYS A 2 30.64 -20.92 18.89
CA LYS A 2 29.87 -19.68 19.07
C LYS A 2 28.93 -19.55 17.88
N VAL A 3 27.62 -19.63 18.13
CA VAL A 3 26.61 -19.30 17.12
C VAL A 3 26.55 -17.77 17.04
N ASP A 4 27.49 -17.16 16.33
CA ASP A 4 27.25 -15.83 15.77
C ASP A 4 26.20 -16.02 14.68
N GLY A 5 24.92 -15.98 15.09
CA GLY A 5 23.83 -15.98 14.12
C GLY A 5 23.98 -14.71 13.27
N ASP A 6 24.40 -14.87 12.03
CA ASP A 6 24.67 -13.77 11.12
C ASP A 6 23.44 -12.87 10.97
N VAL A 7 23.69 -11.56 10.96
CA VAL A 7 22.67 -10.57 10.62
C VAL A 7 22.32 -10.75 9.15
N LEU A 8 21.09 -11.15 8.88
CA LEU A 8 20.58 -11.40 7.54
C LEU A 8 20.29 -10.09 6.80
N PHE A 9 19.81 -9.07 7.50
CA PHE A 9 19.59 -7.76 6.91
C PHE A 9 19.79 -6.65 7.93
N CYS A 10 20.50 -5.60 7.51
CA CYS A 10 20.46 -4.30 8.16
C CYS A 10 20.53 -3.22 7.08
N ASN A 11 19.65 -2.23 7.15
CA ASN A 11 19.67 -1.10 6.21
C ASN A 11 20.80 -0.10 6.52
N LEU A 12 21.47 -0.23 7.67
CA LEU A 12 22.66 0.54 8.00
C LEU A 12 23.92 -0.20 7.52
N PRO A 13 24.97 0.52 7.07
CA PRO A 13 26.21 -0.12 6.69
C PRO A 13 26.96 -0.66 7.91
N LYS A 14 27.58 -1.82 7.76
CA LYS A 14 28.47 -2.41 8.76
C LYS A 14 29.82 -1.70 8.74
N ARG A 15 30.27 -1.18 9.88
CA ARG A 15 31.56 -0.53 10.10
C ARG A 15 32.30 -1.27 11.21
N GLY A 16 33.20 -2.18 10.83
CA GLY A 16 33.84 -3.09 11.78
C GLY A 16 32.82 -4.02 12.44
N SER A 17 32.65 -3.91 13.76
CA SER A 17 31.72 -4.71 14.56
C SER A 17 30.33 -4.08 14.75
N VAL A 18 30.11 -2.84 14.28
CA VAL A 18 28.85 -2.11 14.51
C VAL A 18 28.17 -1.71 13.20
N TYR A 19 26.85 -1.60 13.23
CA TYR A 19 26.07 -1.02 12.14
C TYR A 19 25.80 0.45 12.46
N SER A 20 26.20 1.38 11.57
CA SER A 20 26.07 2.81 11.85
C SER A 20 25.91 3.65 10.59
N GLY A 21 24.99 4.62 10.65
CA GLY A 21 24.65 5.51 9.55
C GLY A 21 23.42 6.35 9.87
N LYS A 22 22.96 7.14 8.90
CA LYS A 22 21.68 7.85 8.97
C LYS A 22 20.63 7.04 8.22
N ALA A 23 19.48 6.82 8.84
CA ALA A 23 18.32 6.21 8.19
C ALA A 23 17.02 6.83 8.74
N GLN A 24 15.94 6.77 7.95
CA GLN A 24 14.61 7.17 8.40
C GLN A 24 14.04 6.21 9.45
N ALA A 25 14.35 4.92 9.28
CA ALA A 25 14.05 3.85 10.23
C ALA A 25 15.22 2.86 10.22
N VAL A 26 15.49 2.23 11.36
CA VAL A 26 16.53 1.19 11.45
C VAL A 26 15.85 -0.16 11.54
N THR A 27 16.24 -1.06 10.65
CA THR A 27 15.75 -2.43 10.59
C THR A 27 16.92 -3.37 10.72
N LEU A 28 16.77 -4.34 11.63
CA LEU A 28 17.73 -5.40 11.85
C LEU A 28 16.98 -6.72 11.83
N ILE A 29 17.40 -7.63 10.97
CA ILE A 29 16.84 -8.97 10.85
C ILE A 29 17.96 -9.96 11.08
N LYS A 30 17.75 -10.81 12.07
CA LYS A 30 18.66 -11.90 12.45
C LYS A 30 17.87 -13.19 12.43
N GLY A 31 18.37 -14.21 11.76
CA GLY A 31 17.70 -15.49 11.63
C GLY A 31 18.13 -16.25 10.39
N GLN A 32 17.41 -17.34 10.11
CA GLN A 32 17.60 -18.12 8.90
C GLN A 32 16.80 -17.50 7.76
N GLY A 33 17.49 -17.20 6.67
CA GLY A 33 16.89 -16.69 5.46
C GLY A 33 17.87 -16.70 4.32
N ASN A 34 17.39 -16.30 3.16
CA ASN A 34 18.15 -16.26 1.93
C ASN A 34 18.27 -14.81 1.45
N GLN A 35 19.32 -14.56 0.68
CA GLN A 35 19.54 -13.32 -0.03
C GLN A 35 19.67 -13.59 -1.52
N LEU A 36 19.04 -12.77 -2.32
CA LEU A 36 19.12 -12.79 -3.78
C LEU A 36 19.38 -11.38 -4.28
N VAL A 37 20.26 -11.26 -5.27
CA VAL A 37 20.39 -10.04 -6.07
C VAL A 37 19.71 -10.30 -7.41
N TYR A 38 18.74 -9.47 -7.76
CA TYR A 38 18.09 -9.49 -9.07
C TYR A 38 18.16 -8.08 -9.66
N GLU A 39 18.87 -7.94 -10.78
CA GLU A 39 19.26 -6.64 -11.32
C GLU A 39 19.99 -5.80 -10.24
N ASP A 40 19.44 -4.65 -9.86
CA ASP A 40 19.94 -3.79 -8.79
C ASP A 40 19.17 -3.93 -7.47
N TYR A 41 18.22 -4.87 -7.39
CA TYR A 41 17.46 -5.16 -6.18
C TYR A 41 18.16 -6.19 -5.29
N HIS A 42 18.25 -5.86 -4.00
CA HIS A 42 18.72 -6.73 -2.92
C HIS A 42 17.53 -7.28 -2.16
N ILE A 43 17.23 -8.55 -2.38
CA ILE A 43 16.06 -9.22 -1.81
C ILE A 43 16.50 -10.13 -0.65
N THR A 44 15.91 -9.93 0.52
CA THR A 44 16.02 -10.83 1.67
C THR A 44 14.68 -11.54 1.88
N TYR A 45 14.68 -12.86 2.11
CA TYR A 45 13.44 -13.62 2.26
C TYR A 45 13.63 -14.86 3.16
N PRO A 46 12.54 -15.47 3.67
CA PRO A 46 12.60 -16.66 4.53
C PRO A 46 13.30 -17.86 3.85
N ALA A 47 13.99 -18.68 4.64
CA ALA A 47 14.83 -19.77 4.13
C ALA A 47 14.02 -20.88 3.43
N ASP A 48 12.77 -21.04 3.84
CA ASP A 48 11.82 -22.08 3.41
C ASP A 48 10.97 -21.68 2.20
N TRP A 49 11.14 -20.45 1.68
CA TRP A 49 10.42 -20.00 0.49
C TRP A 49 11.04 -20.57 -0.79
N PRO A 50 10.29 -21.37 -1.56
CA PRO A 50 10.86 -22.07 -2.72
C PRO A 50 10.98 -21.17 -3.95
N LYS A 51 12.08 -21.32 -4.70
CA LYS A 51 12.26 -20.79 -6.06
C LYS A 51 12.04 -19.28 -6.20
N MET A 52 12.50 -18.49 -5.23
CA MET A 52 12.32 -17.03 -5.27
C MET A 52 12.97 -16.37 -6.48
N GLU A 53 14.09 -16.90 -6.97
CA GLU A 53 14.74 -16.47 -8.22
C GLU A 53 13.79 -16.49 -9.45
N GLU A 54 12.86 -17.45 -9.51
CA GLU A 54 11.87 -17.53 -10.60
C GLU A 54 10.70 -16.53 -10.40
N ARG A 55 10.42 -16.12 -9.15
CA ARG A 55 9.24 -15.32 -8.78
C ARG A 55 9.52 -13.82 -8.75
N VAL A 56 10.72 -13.44 -8.31
CA VAL A 56 11.16 -12.05 -8.08
C VAL A 56 10.92 -11.13 -9.28
N PRO A 57 11.19 -11.52 -10.55
CA PRO A 57 10.90 -10.66 -11.70
C PRO A 57 9.44 -10.20 -11.75
N THR A 58 8.50 -11.13 -11.51
CA THR A 58 7.06 -10.83 -11.57
C THR A 58 6.63 -9.98 -10.36
N VAL A 59 7.12 -10.33 -9.17
CA VAL A 59 6.81 -9.63 -7.91
C VAL A 59 7.29 -8.18 -7.96
N LEU A 60 8.52 -7.95 -8.41
CA LEU A 60 9.10 -6.60 -8.53
C LEU A 60 8.33 -5.76 -9.54
N SER A 61 8.07 -6.31 -10.73
CA SER A 61 7.29 -5.62 -11.76
C SER A 61 5.91 -5.19 -11.25
N GLN A 62 5.26 -6.04 -10.44
CA GLN A 62 3.97 -5.70 -9.81
C GLN A 62 4.11 -4.62 -8.73
N LEU A 63 5.12 -4.68 -7.86
CA LEU A 63 5.41 -3.66 -6.85
C LEU A 63 5.65 -2.29 -7.47
N GLU A 64 6.49 -2.20 -8.49
CA GLU A 64 6.79 -0.96 -9.20
C GLU A 64 5.54 -0.39 -9.87
N LYS A 65 4.81 -1.25 -10.59
CA LYS A 65 3.60 -0.88 -11.30
C LYS A 65 2.53 -0.34 -10.35
N THR A 66 2.28 -1.03 -9.24
CA THR A 66 1.27 -0.61 -8.27
C THR A 66 1.69 0.67 -7.55
N LEU A 67 2.96 0.83 -7.17
CA LEU A 67 3.45 2.09 -6.62
C LEU A 67 3.23 3.25 -7.60
N HIS A 68 3.58 3.05 -8.87
CA HIS A 68 3.37 4.06 -9.91
C HIS A 68 1.88 4.46 -10.05
N GLU A 69 0.96 3.51 -9.92
CA GLU A 69 -0.47 3.80 -9.96
C GLU A 69 -0.98 4.55 -8.74
N VAL A 70 -0.47 4.19 -7.55
CA VAL A 70 -0.77 4.91 -6.31
C VAL A 70 -0.30 6.36 -6.41
N GLN A 71 0.88 6.60 -7.01
CA GLN A 71 1.41 7.94 -7.26
C GLN A 71 0.52 8.79 -8.18
N GLN A 72 -0.33 8.17 -9.01
CA GLN A 72 -1.33 8.90 -9.82
C GLN A 72 -2.55 9.34 -9.02
N LEU A 73 -2.74 8.83 -7.80
CA LEU A 73 -3.86 9.16 -6.90
C LEU A 73 -3.46 10.11 -5.79
N ALA A 74 -2.29 9.94 -5.19
CA ALA A 74 -1.84 10.72 -4.05
C ALA A 74 -0.31 10.86 -4.04
N PRO A 75 0.23 11.97 -3.50
CA PRO A 75 1.64 12.06 -3.16
C PRO A 75 2.08 10.91 -2.25
N THR A 76 3.18 10.25 -2.62
CA THR A 76 3.78 9.16 -1.83
C THR A 76 5.02 9.62 -1.07
N THR A 77 5.33 8.95 0.04
CA THR A 77 6.52 9.20 0.87
C THR A 77 7.82 8.74 0.22
N VAL A 78 7.73 7.83 -0.76
CA VAL A 78 8.84 7.35 -1.59
C VAL A 78 8.60 7.69 -3.07
N GLN A 79 9.66 7.97 -3.83
CA GLN A 79 9.56 8.28 -5.26
C GLN A 79 9.59 7.03 -6.14
N SER A 80 10.24 5.97 -5.68
CA SER A 80 10.39 4.69 -6.39
C SER A 80 10.42 3.54 -5.39
N LEU A 81 10.30 2.32 -5.89
CA LEU A 81 10.42 1.12 -5.06
C LEU A 81 11.85 1.04 -4.50
N PRO A 82 12.03 0.90 -3.18
CA PRO A 82 13.37 0.78 -2.60
C PRO A 82 14.09 -0.46 -3.10
N LYS A 83 15.40 -0.32 -3.35
CA LYS A 83 16.22 -1.41 -3.90
C LYS A 83 16.51 -2.51 -2.89
N ALA A 84 16.47 -2.22 -1.59
CA ALA A 84 16.49 -3.25 -0.57
C ALA A 84 15.06 -3.66 -0.21
N ILE A 85 14.71 -4.92 -0.41
CA ILE A 85 13.40 -5.46 -0.06
C ILE A 85 13.57 -6.68 0.83
N VAL A 86 12.87 -6.67 1.95
CA VAL A 86 12.80 -7.80 2.86
C VAL A 86 11.39 -8.36 2.84
N PHE A 87 11.23 -9.60 2.41
CA PHE A 87 10.01 -10.36 2.58
C PHE A 87 9.99 -11.10 3.91
N SER A 88 8.82 -11.21 4.52
CA SER A 88 8.57 -12.02 5.71
C SER A 88 7.17 -12.61 5.69
N SER A 89 6.97 -13.76 6.33
CA SER A 89 5.62 -14.37 6.48
C SER A 89 4.87 -13.85 7.70
N PHE A 90 5.56 -13.69 8.83
CA PHE A 90 4.99 -13.26 10.11
C PHE A 90 5.98 -12.42 10.93
N GLY A 91 5.49 -11.77 11.98
CA GLY A 91 6.31 -11.10 13.00
C GLY A 91 6.52 -9.59 12.76
N LEU A 92 7.13 -9.21 11.64
CA LEU A 92 7.44 -7.79 11.35
C LEU A 92 6.25 -7.07 10.72
N SER A 93 5.86 -5.90 11.23
CA SER A 93 4.90 -5.07 10.48
C SER A 93 5.52 -4.63 9.15
N SER A 94 4.72 -4.62 8.08
CA SER A 94 5.18 -4.01 6.84
C SER A 94 5.41 -2.52 7.04
N PHE A 95 6.50 -2.00 6.49
CA PHE A 95 6.75 -0.56 6.40
C PHE A 95 7.62 -0.28 5.16
N MET A 96 7.59 0.97 4.71
CA MET A 96 8.37 1.42 3.56
C MET A 96 9.07 2.73 3.90
N ALA A 97 10.37 2.78 3.61
CA ALA A 97 11.21 3.97 3.69
C ALA A 97 11.96 4.12 2.35
N ASN A 98 12.67 5.23 2.16
CA ASN A 98 13.39 5.47 0.90
C ASN A 98 14.50 4.45 0.61
N ASP A 99 15.09 3.88 1.66
CA ASP A 99 16.23 2.98 1.58
C ASP A 99 15.82 1.50 1.56
N HIS A 100 14.65 1.14 2.11
CA HIS A 100 14.17 -0.24 2.11
C HIS A 100 12.66 -0.40 2.28
N LEU A 101 12.17 -1.54 1.79
CA LEU A 101 10.82 -2.05 2.01
C LEU A 101 10.91 -3.30 2.90
N VAL A 102 10.13 -3.35 3.99
CA VAL A 102 9.78 -4.61 4.65
C VAL A 102 8.36 -4.96 4.28
N TYR A 103 8.19 -6.08 3.59
CA TYR A 103 6.91 -6.59 3.13
C TYR A 103 6.59 -7.90 3.85
N ASN A 104 5.73 -7.82 4.86
CA ASN A 104 5.16 -8.99 5.48
C ASN A 104 3.95 -9.48 4.67
N THR A 105 3.93 -10.73 4.23
CA THR A 105 2.80 -11.32 3.48
C THR A 105 1.59 -11.62 4.36
N GLN A 106 1.79 -11.82 5.66
CA GLN A 106 0.82 -12.35 6.63
C GLN A 106 0.28 -13.72 6.22
N ASP A 107 1.09 -14.47 5.48
CA ASP A 107 0.75 -15.76 4.92
C ASP A 107 1.90 -16.77 5.12
N LEU A 108 1.53 -18.03 5.32
CA LEU A 108 2.45 -19.17 5.36
C LEU A 108 3.11 -19.40 3.99
N TYR A 109 2.48 -18.95 2.90
CA TYR A 109 3.00 -19.13 1.57
C TYR A 109 3.95 -18.01 1.14
N ALA A 110 4.91 -18.40 0.30
CA ALA A 110 5.87 -17.49 -0.31
C ALA A 110 5.17 -16.53 -1.28
N ILE A 111 5.61 -15.27 -1.29
CA ILE A 111 5.05 -14.25 -2.15
C ILE A 111 5.15 -14.67 -3.63
N ASP A 112 4.07 -14.47 -4.37
CA ASP A 112 3.99 -14.70 -5.80
C ASP A 112 2.95 -13.77 -6.43
N LYS A 113 2.70 -13.94 -7.73
CA LYS A 113 1.73 -13.14 -8.48
C LYS A 113 0.28 -13.24 -7.98
N TYR A 114 -0.10 -14.35 -7.32
CA TYR A 114 -1.46 -14.59 -6.84
C TYR A 114 -1.71 -13.96 -5.48
N HIS A 115 -0.66 -13.87 -4.65
CA HIS A 115 -0.70 -13.11 -3.39
C HIS A 115 -0.84 -11.59 -3.62
N MET A 116 -0.64 -11.11 -4.84
CA MET A 116 -0.71 -9.69 -5.20
C MET A 116 -2.09 -9.23 -5.70
N GLY A 117 -3.15 -9.70 -5.01
CA GLY A 117 -4.56 -9.33 -5.26
C GLY A 117 -5.00 -8.03 -4.57
N GLN A 118 -6.21 -8.00 -4.00
CA GLN A 118 -6.78 -6.84 -3.30
C GLN A 118 -5.85 -6.29 -2.20
N ASP A 119 -5.33 -7.18 -1.36
CA ASP A 119 -4.50 -6.84 -0.20
C ASP A 119 -3.22 -6.11 -0.59
N PHE A 120 -2.80 -6.25 -1.84
CA PHE A 120 -1.59 -5.64 -2.37
C PHE A 120 -1.74 -4.14 -2.62
N TYR A 121 -2.81 -3.73 -3.30
CA TYR A 121 -3.10 -2.31 -3.53
C TYR A 121 -3.33 -1.59 -2.22
N GLU A 122 -4.11 -2.20 -1.31
CA GLU A 122 -4.35 -1.62 0.00
C GLU A 122 -3.05 -1.50 0.79
N LYS A 123 -2.21 -2.53 0.82
CA LYS A 123 -0.92 -2.47 1.51
C LYS A 123 0.00 -1.42 0.90
N MET A 124 0.11 -1.33 -0.43
CA MET A 124 0.94 -0.31 -1.07
C MET A 124 0.44 1.11 -0.76
N LEU A 125 -0.88 1.35 -0.81
CA LEU A 125 -1.48 2.61 -0.42
C LEU A 125 -1.12 2.97 1.03
N ARG A 126 -1.31 2.04 1.98
CA ARG A 126 -1.01 2.26 3.40
C ARG A 126 0.49 2.47 3.68
N LEU A 127 1.36 1.85 2.91
CA LEU A 127 2.82 1.95 3.06
C LEU A 127 3.38 3.26 2.49
N SER A 128 2.77 3.77 1.42
CA SER A 128 3.35 4.86 0.64
C SER A 128 2.59 6.19 0.77
N VAL A 129 1.32 6.19 1.17
CA VAL A 129 0.50 7.41 1.25
C VAL A 129 0.32 7.84 2.71
N GLN A 130 0.72 9.07 3.02
CA GLN A 130 0.60 9.61 4.38
C GLN A 130 -0.87 9.71 4.82
N GLN A 131 -1.14 9.44 6.10
CA GLN A 131 -2.47 9.69 6.66
C GLN A 131 -2.80 11.18 6.63
N LYS A 132 -4.00 11.53 6.13
CA LYS A 132 -4.60 12.87 6.22
C LYS A 132 -6.03 12.77 6.74
N GLY A 133 -6.42 13.75 7.55
CA GLY A 133 -7.72 13.79 8.19
C GLY A 133 -7.96 12.65 9.17
N SER A 134 -9.21 12.55 9.63
CA SER A 134 -9.56 11.58 10.66
C SER A 134 -9.23 10.14 10.23
N TYR A 135 -8.90 9.29 11.20
CA TYR A 135 -8.58 7.89 10.96
C TYR A 135 -9.64 7.20 10.09
N VAL A 136 -10.93 7.39 10.36
CA VAL A 136 -12.01 6.74 9.60
C VAL A 136 -12.09 7.29 8.17
N MET A 137 -11.92 8.61 7.98
CA MET A 137 -11.95 9.21 6.64
C MET A 137 -10.79 8.74 5.77
N TYR A 138 -9.57 8.71 6.31
CA TYR A 138 -8.43 8.16 5.61
C TYR A 138 -8.63 6.68 5.24
N ASN A 139 -9.16 5.86 6.17
CA ASN A 139 -9.41 4.46 5.88
C ASN A 139 -10.48 4.25 4.80
N GLU A 140 -11.53 5.07 4.77
CA GLU A 140 -12.51 5.03 3.67
C GLU A 140 -11.89 5.43 2.33
N TRP A 141 -11.02 6.45 2.32
CA TRP A 141 -10.30 6.83 1.12
C TRP A 141 -9.41 5.69 0.61
N ILE A 142 -8.60 5.07 1.49
CA ILE A 142 -7.76 3.90 1.16
C ILE A 142 -8.63 2.79 0.57
N HIS A 143 -9.75 2.49 1.22
CA HIS A 143 -10.63 1.40 0.82
C HIS A 143 -11.29 1.64 -0.54
N MET A 144 -11.69 2.87 -0.85
CA MET A 144 -12.25 3.23 -2.16
C MET A 144 -11.17 3.28 -3.25
N ALA A 145 -9.99 3.82 -2.93
CA ALA A 145 -8.84 3.88 -3.83
C ALA A 145 -8.36 2.47 -4.24
N THR A 146 -8.27 1.53 -3.28
CA THR A 146 -7.93 0.13 -3.54
C THR A 146 -8.86 -0.46 -4.60
N ARG A 147 -10.17 -0.31 -4.43
CA ARG A 147 -11.16 -0.87 -5.37
C ARG A 147 -11.11 -0.21 -6.73
N PHE A 148 -10.92 1.10 -6.77
CA PHE A 148 -10.73 1.81 -8.02
C PHE A 148 -9.51 1.28 -8.79
N LEU A 149 -8.36 1.11 -8.12
CA LEU A 149 -7.14 0.59 -8.74
C LEU A 149 -7.34 -0.85 -9.24
N MET A 150 -8.01 -1.70 -8.45
CA MET A 150 -8.39 -3.05 -8.88
C MET A 150 -9.30 -3.03 -10.11
N GLN A 151 -10.35 -2.21 -10.11
CA GLN A 151 -11.28 -2.05 -11.24
C GLN A 151 -10.54 -1.60 -12.50
N LYS A 152 -9.67 -0.58 -12.37
CA LYS A 152 -8.85 -0.05 -13.48
C LYS A 152 -7.96 -1.13 -14.11
N ARG A 153 -7.59 -2.16 -13.36
CA ARG A 153 -6.77 -3.29 -13.80
C ARG A 153 -7.58 -4.52 -14.23
N GLY A 154 -8.91 -4.43 -14.24
CA GLY A 154 -9.78 -5.56 -14.58
C GLY A 154 -9.71 -6.69 -13.55
N LEU A 155 -9.25 -6.41 -12.33
CA LEU A 155 -9.28 -7.37 -11.23
C LEU A 155 -10.69 -7.45 -10.65
N GLN A 156 -11.05 -8.63 -10.13
CA GLN A 156 -12.35 -8.82 -9.51
C GLN A 156 -12.49 -7.95 -8.25
N VAL A 157 -13.45 -7.03 -8.25
CA VAL A 157 -13.83 -6.26 -7.06
C VAL A 157 -14.93 -7.04 -6.34
N ILE A 158 -14.64 -7.53 -5.15
CA ILE A 158 -15.53 -8.43 -4.39
C ILE A 158 -16.79 -7.70 -3.91
N ASP A 159 -16.65 -6.46 -3.46
CA ASP A 159 -17.74 -5.67 -2.89
C ASP A 159 -17.40 -4.18 -3.02
N TRP A 160 -18.39 -3.31 -3.21
CA TRP A 160 -18.27 -1.84 -3.18
C TRP A 160 -18.90 -1.23 -1.92
N SER A 161 -18.97 -1.99 -0.83
CA SER A 161 -19.41 -1.49 0.47
C SER A 161 -18.36 -0.62 1.17
N ARG A 162 -18.83 0.15 2.14
CA ARG A 162 -17.99 0.94 3.05
C ARG A 162 -17.07 0.07 3.89
N SER A 163 -15.97 0.66 4.38
CA SER A 163 -14.99 -0.06 5.19
C SER A 163 -15.58 -0.48 6.54
N PHE A 164 -15.03 -1.53 7.14
CA PHE A 164 -15.46 -1.96 8.47
C PHE A 164 -15.20 -0.89 9.53
N GLN A 165 -14.21 -0.02 9.32
CA GLN A 165 -13.87 1.06 10.23
C GLN A 165 -15.04 2.06 10.37
N SER A 166 -15.90 2.20 9.35
CA SER A 166 -17.07 3.09 9.44
C SER A 166 -18.18 2.59 10.38
N TYR A 167 -18.18 1.32 10.82
CA TYR A 167 -19.22 0.82 11.73
C TYR A 167 -19.20 1.48 13.12
N VAL A 168 -18.08 2.11 13.51
CA VAL A 168 -17.95 2.82 14.79
C VAL A 168 -18.67 4.18 14.79
N LEU A 169 -19.02 4.70 13.61
CA LEU A 169 -19.64 6.01 13.45
C LEU A 169 -21.15 5.98 13.76
N PRO A 170 -21.79 7.12 14.05
CA PRO A 170 -23.25 7.20 14.11
C PRO A 170 -23.93 6.72 12.82
N LYS A 171 -25.13 6.16 12.93
CA LYS A 171 -25.89 5.65 11.77
C LYS A 171 -26.06 6.68 10.66
N SER A 172 -26.29 7.95 11.00
CA SER A 172 -26.41 9.04 10.03
C SER A 172 -25.17 9.18 9.15
N GLU A 173 -23.98 9.10 9.72
CA GLU A 173 -22.72 9.14 8.96
C GLU A 173 -22.52 7.87 8.14
N GLN A 174 -22.89 6.71 8.67
CA GLN A 174 -22.83 5.45 7.91
C GLN A 174 -23.69 5.52 6.63
N GLU A 175 -24.88 6.13 6.69
CA GLU A 175 -25.74 6.34 5.52
C GLU A 175 -25.18 7.37 4.54
N LEU A 176 -24.50 8.42 5.02
CA LEU A 176 -23.78 9.35 4.16
C LEU A 176 -22.65 8.64 3.41
N ILE A 177 -21.84 7.83 4.09
CA ILE A 177 -20.78 7.04 3.46
C ILE A 177 -21.36 6.10 2.41
N LYS A 178 -22.43 5.36 2.71
CA LYS A 178 -23.11 4.52 1.70
C LYS A 178 -23.54 5.34 0.48
N SER A 179 -24.10 6.52 0.69
CA SER A 179 -24.51 7.42 -0.39
C SER A 179 -23.32 7.88 -1.25
N ILE A 180 -22.16 8.12 -0.64
CA ILE A 180 -20.90 8.43 -1.35
C ILE A 180 -20.50 7.26 -2.24
N TYR A 181 -20.51 6.02 -1.72
CA TYR A 181 -20.17 4.82 -2.51
C TYR A 181 -21.13 4.60 -3.68
N ILE A 182 -22.43 4.83 -3.48
CA ILE A 182 -23.43 4.75 -4.56
C ILE A 182 -23.13 5.76 -5.65
N ALA A 183 -22.90 7.03 -5.29
CA ALA A 183 -22.57 8.09 -6.24
C ALA A 183 -21.25 7.80 -6.96
N PHE A 184 -20.22 7.36 -6.24
CA PHE A 184 -18.91 7.03 -6.79
C PHE A 184 -18.99 5.92 -7.86
N GLN A 185 -19.82 4.90 -7.64
CA GLN A 185 -19.95 3.80 -8.59
C GLN A 185 -20.51 4.23 -9.95
N GLN A 186 -21.34 5.28 -9.99
CA GLN A 186 -21.92 5.83 -11.22
C GLN A 186 -20.92 6.66 -12.06
N LEU A 187 -19.77 7.02 -11.49
CA LEU A 187 -18.76 7.81 -12.17
C LEU A 187 -17.97 6.98 -13.20
N SER A 188 -17.52 7.63 -14.28
CA SER A 188 -16.53 7.08 -15.21
C SER A 188 -15.18 6.81 -14.50
N LEU A 189 -14.27 6.04 -15.13
CA LEU A 189 -12.96 5.79 -14.54
C LEU A 189 -12.17 7.09 -14.32
N GLU A 190 -12.26 8.04 -15.25
CA GLU A 190 -11.60 9.34 -15.16
C GLU A 190 -12.18 10.17 -14.01
N GLN A 191 -13.51 10.22 -13.90
CA GLN A 191 -14.21 10.92 -12.83
C GLN A 191 -13.90 10.32 -11.45
N LYS A 192 -13.84 8.99 -11.34
CA LYS A 192 -13.40 8.30 -10.12
C LYS A 192 -11.99 8.68 -9.73
N GLN A 193 -11.07 8.70 -10.68
CA GLN A 193 -9.68 9.09 -10.44
C GLN A 193 -9.59 10.54 -9.96
N GLN A 194 -10.30 11.46 -10.62
CA GLN A 194 -10.32 12.88 -10.23
C GLN A 194 -10.92 13.08 -8.84
N PHE A 195 -12.03 12.42 -8.53
CA PHE A 195 -12.65 12.44 -7.20
C PHE A 195 -11.66 11.98 -6.12
N LEU A 196 -11.04 10.82 -6.29
CA LEU A 196 -10.11 10.26 -5.30
C LEU A 196 -8.90 11.16 -5.07
N ARG A 197 -8.34 11.73 -6.16
CA ARG A 197 -7.22 12.67 -6.08
C ARG A 197 -7.61 13.92 -5.29
N LYS A 198 -8.74 14.52 -5.63
CA LYS A 198 -9.21 15.76 -5.01
C LYS A 198 -9.58 15.54 -3.54
N TRP A 199 -10.26 14.42 -3.23
CA TRP A 199 -10.58 14.04 -1.86
C TRP A 199 -9.30 13.96 -1.01
N TYR A 200 -8.29 13.19 -1.45
CA TYR A 200 -7.03 13.10 -0.71
C TYR A 200 -6.31 14.45 -0.58
N GLN A 201 -6.26 15.22 -1.67
CA GLN A 201 -5.56 16.51 -1.71
C GLN A 201 -6.16 17.50 -0.71
N GLU A 202 -7.47 17.56 -0.61
CA GLU A 202 -8.17 18.57 0.18
C GLU A 202 -8.50 18.10 1.60
N MET A 203 -8.60 16.80 1.88
CA MET A 203 -8.99 16.32 3.21
C MET A 203 -7.98 16.69 4.30
N ASP A 204 -8.51 17.08 5.45
CA ASP A 204 -7.79 17.33 6.70
C ASP A 204 -8.65 16.91 7.90
N GLU A 205 -8.22 17.23 9.13
CA GLU A 205 -8.93 16.85 10.35
C GLU A 205 -10.31 17.51 10.51
N THR A 206 -10.60 18.56 9.74
CA THR A 206 -11.86 19.31 9.80
C THR A 206 -12.89 18.85 8.78
N TRP A 207 -12.49 17.99 7.83
CA TRP A 207 -13.37 17.51 6.79
C TRP A 207 -14.54 16.68 7.32
N THR A 208 -15.70 16.88 6.69
CA THR A 208 -16.95 16.21 7.02
C THR A 208 -17.40 15.30 5.89
N TRP A 209 -18.22 14.29 6.21
CA TRP A 209 -18.79 13.41 5.18
C TRP A 209 -19.69 14.13 4.18
N ASN A 210 -20.31 15.25 4.57
CA ASN A 210 -21.10 16.06 3.63
C ASN A 210 -20.22 16.68 2.53
N GLN A 211 -19.02 17.18 2.88
CA GLN A 211 -18.07 17.70 1.89
C GLN A 211 -17.62 16.60 0.92
N VAL A 212 -17.38 15.38 1.42
CA VAL A 212 -17.05 14.23 0.55
C VAL A 212 -18.22 13.89 -0.39
N LEU A 213 -19.46 13.94 0.12
CA LEU A 213 -20.68 13.70 -0.67
C LEU A 213 -20.91 14.76 -1.75
N GLU A 214 -20.64 16.03 -1.45
CA GLU A 214 -20.69 17.11 -2.43
C GLU A 214 -19.62 16.93 -3.50
N LEU A 215 -18.41 16.55 -3.10
CA LEU A 215 -17.29 16.31 -4.01
C LEU A 215 -17.59 15.19 -5.01
N VAL A 216 -18.14 14.05 -4.55
CA VAL A 216 -18.43 12.92 -5.45
C VAL A 216 -19.55 13.27 -6.44
N LYS A 217 -20.57 14.00 -5.98
CA LYS A 217 -21.68 14.46 -6.84
C LYS A 217 -21.19 15.48 -7.88
N GLY A 218 -20.39 16.46 -7.45
CA GLY A 218 -19.81 17.46 -8.34
C GLY A 218 -18.91 16.84 -9.42
N SER A 219 -18.22 15.74 -9.10
CA SER A 219 -17.38 15.01 -10.06
C SER A 219 -18.20 14.37 -11.20
N GLY A 220 -19.45 13.97 -10.92
CA GLY A 220 -20.38 13.44 -11.92
C GLY A 220 -20.92 14.49 -12.89
N SER A 221 -21.13 15.72 -12.41
CA SER A 221 -21.69 16.83 -13.21
C SER A 221 -20.71 17.39 -14.26
N ILE A 222 -19.40 17.18 -14.10
CA ILE A 222 -18.37 17.64 -15.05
C ILE A 222 -18.41 16.85 -16.37
N GLY A 223 -18.99 15.64 -16.37
CA GLY A 223 -19.06 14.77 -17.56
C GLY A 223 -20.14 15.12 -18.59
N TYR A 224 -20.99 16.11 -18.34
CA TYR A 224 -22.10 16.50 -19.23
C TYR A 224 -21.81 17.76 -20.08
N LEU A 225 -20.57 18.27 -20.06
CA LEU A 225 -20.18 19.49 -20.78
C LEU A 225 -19.31 19.27 -22.03
N HIS A 226 -19.33 18.05 -22.61
CA HIS A 226 -18.69 17.78 -23.91
C HIS A 226 -19.65 17.11 -24.88
#